data_AF-A0A9E2X2I8-F1
#
_entry.id   AF-A0A9E2X2I8-F1
#
_cell.length_a   1.000
_cell.length_b   1.000
_cell.length_c   1.000
_cell.angle_alpha   90.00
_cell.angle_beta   90.00
_cell.angle_gamma   90.00
#
_symmetry.space_group_name_H-M   'P 1'
#
loop_
_entity.id
_entity.type
_entity.pdbx_description
1 polymer ?
#
loop_
_entity_poly.entity_id
_entity_poly.type
_entity_poly.pdbx_seq_one_letter_code
_entity_poly.pdbx_strand_id
1 'polypeptide(L)'
;MDRVRFAPSPTGSLHLGNALSAVANRDFADRNGGTMLLRIDDTDAARNVDNGAGTIAADLEWIGVRWDEGPVHQSRRFVRHREAAHQIGEPDAEGALRFGRTTLLRPDGTPTYQLASAVDDLDFEITHVIRGSDHRANAELQTELIRALGGTPPEFVHHGLLLGADGTKLSKRHGASTLADLRKAGIPGEAVRAYLDELGLPKHDIHLDLARLRRLSVDALAAMSDEELANRVGVDVSLVPVLRGARDLAEARDYARIVVEPESVEVDAAETLTRFRELVEADVEPRAIVRELKAVGGDLKSLRLALTGRERGPELAAVIAALPRDELLARTVR
;
A
#
# COMPACT_ATOMS: atom_id res chain seq x y z
N MET A 1 -20.08 21.04 9.07
CA MET A 1 -18.78 20.67 8.47
C MET A 1 -18.83 19.18 8.25
N ASP A 2 -18.41 18.70 7.08
CA ASP A 2 -18.49 17.27 6.79
C ASP A 2 -17.48 16.50 7.66
N ARG A 3 -17.95 15.41 8.25
CA ARG A 3 -17.18 14.49 9.09
C ARG A 3 -17.35 13.08 8.56
N VAL A 4 -16.23 12.44 8.26
CA VAL A 4 -16.14 11.04 7.82
C VAL A 4 -15.26 10.25 8.76
N ARG A 5 -15.27 8.92 8.62
CA ARG A 5 -14.35 8.06 9.38
C ARG A 5 -13.91 6.84 8.60
N PHE A 6 -12.67 6.44 8.82
CA PHE A 6 -12.20 5.10 8.52
C PHE A 6 -12.20 4.27 9.79
N ALA A 7 -12.95 3.15 9.75
CA ALA A 7 -13.23 2.32 10.92
C ALA A 7 -12.75 0.86 10.73
N PRO A 8 -11.44 0.59 10.64
CA PRO A 8 -10.92 -0.77 10.46
C PRO A 8 -10.87 -1.57 11.78
N SER A 9 -11.10 -2.88 11.69
CA SER A 9 -10.76 -3.81 12.78
C SER A 9 -9.27 -4.16 12.75
N PRO A 10 -8.58 -4.26 13.91
CA PRO A 10 -7.13 -4.47 13.97
C PRO A 10 -6.74 -5.94 13.80
N THR A 11 -7.07 -6.52 12.64
CA THR A 11 -6.82 -7.93 12.30
C THR A 11 -5.49 -8.14 11.55
N GLY A 12 -4.69 -7.08 11.39
CA GLY A 12 -3.41 -7.08 10.68
C GLY A 12 -3.30 -5.93 9.68
N SER A 13 -2.39 -6.08 8.71
CA SER A 13 -2.23 -5.11 7.61
C SER A 13 -3.51 -4.95 6.81
N LEU A 14 -3.76 -3.73 6.34
CA LEU A 14 -4.95 -3.39 5.57
C LEU A 14 -5.01 -4.19 4.28
N HIS A 15 -6.17 -4.80 4.03
CA HIS A 15 -6.51 -5.26 2.70
C HIS A 15 -6.67 -4.08 1.75
N LEU A 16 -6.35 -4.27 0.47
CA LEU A 16 -6.44 -3.20 -0.53
C LEU A 16 -7.88 -2.64 -0.65
N GLY A 17 -8.90 -3.47 -0.45
CA GLY A 17 -10.29 -3.01 -0.41
C GLY A 17 -10.61 -2.08 0.77
N ASN A 18 -9.98 -2.31 1.94
CA ASN A 18 -10.12 -1.40 3.09
C ASN A 18 -9.30 -0.12 2.86
N ALA A 19 -8.12 -0.23 2.24
CA ALA A 19 -7.32 0.93 1.85
C ALA A 19 -8.08 1.83 0.86
N LEU A 20 -8.87 1.25 -0.06
CA LEU A 20 -9.76 2.01 -0.94
C LEU A 20 -10.77 2.84 -0.14
N SER A 21 -11.41 2.25 0.88
CA SER A 21 -12.30 3.01 1.75
C SER A 21 -11.55 4.13 2.48
N ALA A 22 -10.33 3.88 2.97
CA ALA A 22 -9.53 4.89 3.66
C ALA A 22 -9.20 6.09 2.76
N VAL A 23 -8.71 5.82 1.54
CA VAL A 23 -8.42 6.84 0.52
C VAL A 23 -9.68 7.60 0.16
N ALA A 24 -10.80 6.92 -0.09
CA ALA A 24 -12.04 7.57 -0.45
C ALA A 24 -12.60 8.49 0.65
N ASN A 25 -12.46 8.10 1.94
CA ASN A 25 -12.84 8.97 3.05
C ASN A 25 -11.92 10.20 3.12
N ARG A 26 -10.60 10.04 2.97
CA ARG A 26 -9.65 11.15 2.98
C ARG A 26 -9.93 12.14 1.85
N ASP A 27 -10.08 11.64 0.63
CA ASP A 27 -10.37 12.43 -0.56
C ASP A 27 -11.70 13.17 -0.43
N PHE A 28 -12.73 12.54 0.14
CA PHE A 28 -14.01 13.18 0.40
C PHE A 28 -13.87 14.32 1.41
N ALA A 29 -13.16 14.10 2.52
CA ALA A 29 -12.91 15.13 3.50
C ALA A 29 -12.14 16.31 2.89
N ASP A 30 -11.08 16.05 2.12
CA ASP A 30 -10.27 17.11 1.49
C ASP A 30 -11.09 17.96 0.50
N ARG A 31 -11.90 17.32 -0.35
CA ARG A 31 -12.72 18.02 -1.36
C ARG A 31 -13.81 18.90 -0.74
N ASN A 32 -14.33 18.50 0.42
CA ASN A 32 -15.42 19.22 1.09
C ASN A 32 -14.94 20.11 2.26
N GLY A 33 -13.62 20.20 2.49
CA GLY A 33 -13.07 20.91 3.65
C GLY A 33 -13.57 20.32 4.98
N GLY A 34 -13.75 19.01 5.03
CA GLY A 34 -14.21 18.24 6.18
C GLY A 34 -13.07 17.60 7.00
N THR A 35 -13.44 16.79 7.98
CA THR A 35 -12.48 16.02 8.81
C THR A 35 -12.67 14.53 8.67
N MET A 36 -11.58 13.79 8.86
CA MET A 36 -11.54 12.34 8.89
C MET A 36 -11.09 11.82 10.26
N LEU A 37 -11.94 11.02 10.90
CA LEU A 37 -11.63 10.28 12.12
C LEU A 37 -11.04 8.90 11.79
N LEU A 38 -9.98 8.50 12.48
CA LEU A 38 -9.56 7.09 12.56
C LEU A 38 -10.17 6.43 13.81
N ARG A 39 -11.02 5.42 13.60
CA ARG A 39 -11.61 4.61 14.66
C ARG A 39 -11.16 3.16 14.53
N ILE A 40 -10.64 2.57 15.59
CA ILE A 40 -10.23 1.17 15.61
C ILE A 40 -11.39 0.35 16.18
N ASP A 41 -12.00 -0.48 15.33
CA ASP A 41 -13.16 -1.32 15.65
C ASP A 41 -12.67 -2.64 16.29
N ASP A 42 -12.16 -2.54 17.52
CA ASP A 42 -11.51 -3.59 18.30
C ASP A 42 -12.43 -4.30 19.31
N THR A 43 -13.75 -4.30 19.06
CA THR A 43 -14.77 -4.91 19.94
C THR A 43 -14.66 -6.43 20.08
N ASP A 44 -14.05 -7.11 19.09
CA ASP A 44 -13.87 -8.57 19.08
C ASP A 44 -12.40 -8.92 19.37
N ALA A 45 -12.07 -9.00 20.66
CA ALA A 45 -10.70 -9.24 21.13
C ALA A 45 -10.07 -10.53 20.56
N ALA A 46 -10.88 -11.54 20.23
CA ALA A 46 -10.38 -12.81 19.70
C ALA A 46 -9.82 -12.72 18.26
N ARG A 47 -10.22 -11.68 17.52
CA ARG A 47 -9.75 -11.43 16.14
C ARG A 47 -8.64 -10.39 16.06
N ASN A 48 -8.45 -9.63 17.13
CA ASN A 48 -7.41 -8.60 17.18
C ASN A 48 -6.04 -9.27 17.19
N VAL A 49 -5.09 -8.68 16.47
CA VAL A 49 -3.69 -9.12 16.49
C VAL A 49 -2.85 -8.13 17.29
N ASP A 50 -1.75 -8.62 17.86
CA ASP A 50 -0.78 -7.79 18.54
C ASP A 50 -0.29 -6.66 17.62
N ASN A 51 -0.31 -5.44 18.16
CA ASN A 51 0.01 -4.22 17.41
C ASN A 51 -0.80 -4.02 16.10
N GLY A 52 -2.01 -4.57 16.01
CA GLY A 52 -2.86 -4.43 14.81
C GLY A 52 -3.21 -2.98 14.50
N ALA A 53 -3.54 -2.18 15.51
CA ALA A 53 -3.81 -0.75 15.34
C ALA A 53 -2.58 0.04 14.85
N GLY A 54 -1.40 -0.25 15.40
CA GLY A 54 -0.14 0.36 14.93
C GLY A 54 0.21 -0.05 13.50
N THR A 55 -0.06 -1.30 13.13
CA THR A 55 0.10 -1.78 11.75
C THR A 55 -0.80 -1.02 10.78
N ILE A 56 -2.08 -0.80 11.15
CA ILE A 56 -3.02 -0.01 10.35
C ILE A 56 -2.53 1.44 10.19
N ALA A 57 -2.08 2.09 11.27
CA ALA A 57 -1.56 3.45 11.20
C ALA A 57 -0.35 3.54 10.25
N ALA A 58 0.61 2.62 10.39
CA ALA A 58 1.79 2.55 9.52
C ALA A 58 1.46 2.21 8.05
N ASP A 59 0.34 1.53 7.81
CA ASP A 59 -0.18 1.26 6.47
C ASP A 59 -0.80 2.51 5.84
N LEU A 60 -1.60 3.26 6.61
CA LEU A 60 -2.21 4.51 6.18
C LEU A 60 -1.15 5.58 5.89
N GLU A 61 -0.18 5.77 6.79
CA GLU A 61 0.93 6.70 6.59
C GLU A 61 1.75 6.35 5.34
N TRP A 62 1.99 5.05 5.11
CA TRP A 62 2.76 4.58 3.96
C TRP A 62 2.10 4.92 2.62
N ILE A 63 0.77 4.93 2.53
CA ILE A 63 0.02 5.37 1.34
C ILE A 63 -0.39 6.86 1.39
N GLY A 64 0.14 7.62 2.34
CA GLY A 64 -0.10 9.06 2.45
C GLY A 64 -1.53 9.42 2.88
N VAL A 65 -2.24 8.53 3.59
CA VAL A 65 -3.56 8.81 4.17
C VAL A 65 -3.40 9.30 5.61
N ARG A 66 -3.78 10.56 5.85
CA ARG A 66 -3.78 11.19 7.17
C ARG A 66 -5.20 11.31 7.73
N TRP A 67 -5.33 11.22 9.04
CA TRP A 67 -6.58 11.50 9.76
C TRP A 67 -6.39 12.71 10.67
N ASP A 68 -7.48 13.43 10.91
CA ASP A 68 -7.49 14.67 11.70
C ASP A 68 -7.74 14.36 13.19
N GLU A 69 -8.48 13.28 13.47
CA GLU A 69 -8.88 12.88 14.80
C GLU A 69 -8.62 11.38 15.03
N GLY A 70 -8.30 11.02 16.28
CA GLY A 70 -7.99 9.64 16.67
C GLY A 70 -6.49 9.29 16.58
N PRO A 71 -6.13 7.99 16.68
CA PRO A 71 -7.02 6.83 16.69
C PRO A 71 -7.85 6.71 17.98
N VAL A 72 -9.15 6.47 17.83
CA VAL A 72 -10.05 6.13 18.95
C VAL A 72 -10.36 4.64 18.94
N HIS A 73 -10.34 4.00 20.10
CA HIS A 73 -10.60 2.56 20.24
C HIS A 73 -12.02 2.30 20.75
N GLN A 74 -12.78 1.43 20.06
CA GLN A 74 -14.13 1.05 20.49
C GLN A 74 -14.13 0.29 21.82
N SER A 75 -13.11 -0.52 22.08
CA SER A 75 -12.90 -1.25 23.34
C SER A 75 -12.88 -0.34 24.57
N ARG A 76 -12.42 0.92 24.39
CA ARG A 76 -12.39 1.94 25.45
C ARG A 76 -13.73 2.64 25.65
N ARG A 77 -14.73 2.37 24.80
CA ARG A 77 -16.04 3.02 24.77
C ARG A 77 -17.19 2.09 25.18
N PHE A 78 -16.89 0.89 25.68
CA PHE A 78 -17.91 -0.09 26.08
C PHE A 78 -18.90 0.44 27.13
N VAL A 79 -18.47 1.32 28.04
CA VAL A 79 -19.39 1.97 29.00
C VAL A 79 -20.49 2.74 28.25
N ARG A 80 -20.07 3.62 27.34
CA ARG A 80 -20.97 4.43 26.51
C ARG A 80 -21.87 3.56 25.63
N HIS A 81 -21.34 2.48 25.06
CA HIS A 81 -22.12 1.52 24.27
C HIS A 81 -23.21 0.84 25.13
N ARG A 82 -22.88 0.41 26.36
CA ARG A 82 -23.87 -0.18 27.28
C ARG A 82 -24.96 0.82 27.67
N GLU A 83 -24.60 2.07 27.95
CA GLU A 83 -25.58 3.13 28.24
C GLU A 83 -26.57 3.33 27.09
N ALA A 84 -26.06 3.41 25.85
CA ALA A 84 -26.92 3.47 24.66
C ALA A 84 -27.81 2.23 24.53
N ALA A 85 -27.27 1.03 24.75
CA ALA A 85 -28.07 -0.19 24.66
C ALA A 85 -29.21 -0.24 25.68
N HIS A 86 -28.99 0.24 26.91
CA HIS A 86 -30.03 0.33 27.93
C HIS A 86 -31.08 1.41 27.63
N GLN A 87 -30.75 2.42 26.82
CA GLN A 87 -31.70 3.46 26.42
C GLN A 87 -32.75 2.94 25.45
N ILE A 88 -32.37 2.04 24.53
CA ILE A 88 -33.24 1.62 23.41
C ILE A 88 -33.56 0.12 23.39
N GLY A 89 -32.84 -0.68 24.17
CA GLY A 89 -32.92 -2.14 24.13
C GLY A 89 -33.71 -2.74 25.30
N GLU A 90 -34.23 -3.94 25.06
CA GLU A 90 -34.96 -4.76 26.03
C GLU A 90 -34.20 -6.08 26.28
N PRO A 91 -34.17 -6.59 27.53
CA PRO A 91 -33.52 -7.86 27.83
C PRO A 91 -34.28 -9.06 27.25
N ASP A 92 -33.56 -10.05 26.72
CA ASP A 92 -34.11 -11.37 26.39
C ASP A 92 -33.95 -12.38 27.55
N ALA A 93 -34.52 -13.57 27.38
CA ALA A 93 -34.54 -14.61 28.41
C ALA A 93 -33.13 -15.10 28.79
N GLU A 94 -32.17 -14.93 27.89
CA GLU A 94 -30.77 -15.33 28.03
C GLU A 94 -29.87 -14.19 28.54
N GLY A 95 -30.44 -13.01 28.83
CA GLY A 95 -29.73 -11.88 29.42
C GLY A 95 -29.00 -10.98 28.42
N ALA A 96 -29.19 -11.16 27.11
CA ALA A 96 -28.75 -10.20 26.11
C ALA A 96 -29.71 -9.01 26.03
N LEU A 97 -29.21 -7.83 25.63
CA LEU A 97 -30.09 -6.70 25.28
C LEU A 97 -30.35 -6.70 23.78
N ARG A 98 -31.62 -6.52 23.39
CA ARG A 98 -32.06 -6.54 22.00
C ARG A 98 -32.83 -5.31 21.61
N PHE A 99 -32.73 -4.94 20.33
CA PHE A 99 -33.60 -3.99 19.65
C PHE A 99 -34.36 -4.74 18.56
N GLY A 100 -35.63 -5.02 18.80
CA GLY A 100 -36.40 -5.97 18.00
C GLY A 100 -35.69 -7.33 17.93
N ARG A 101 -35.28 -7.74 16.72
CA ARG A 101 -34.57 -9.02 16.51
C ARG A 101 -33.05 -8.91 16.65
N THR A 102 -32.50 -7.71 16.72
CA THR A 102 -31.05 -7.46 16.72
C THR A 102 -30.50 -7.48 18.13
N THR A 103 -29.44 -8.24 18.38
CA THR A 103 -28.69 -8.18 19.64
C THR A 103 -27.81 -6.92 19.68
N LEU A 104 -27.98 -6.10 20.73
CA LEU A 104 -27.19 -4.91 21.01
C LEU A 104 -26.00 -5.23 21.93
N LEU A 105 -26.28 -5.89 23.06
CA LEU A 105 -25.28 -6.42 23.98
C LEU A 105 -25.42 -7.94 24.05
N ARG A 106 -24.30 -8.64 24.04
CA ARG A 106 -24.25 -10.06 24.37
C ARG A 106 -24.52 -10.28 25.88
N PRO A 107 -24.84 -11.50 26.34
CA PRO A 107 -25.07 -11.78 27.76
C PRO A 107 -23.89 -11.42 28.68
N ASP A 108 -22.66 -11.43 28.15
CA ASP A 108 -21.45 -11.00 28.84
C ASP A 108 -21.28 -9.45 28.92
N GLY A 109 -22.25 -8.69 28.39
CA GLY A 109 -22.23 -7.23 28.35
C GLY A 109 -21.37 -6.64 27.22
N THR A 110 -20.79 -7.46 26.35
CA THR A 110 -19.98 -6.98 25.21
C THR A 110 -20.89 -6.41 24.12
N PRO A 111 -20.63 -5.19 23.62
CA PRO A 111 -21.42 -4.62 22.54
C PRO A 111 -21.21 -5.35 21.21
N THR A 112 -22.27 -5.41 20.40
CA THR A 112 -22.18 -5.90 19.02
C THR A 112 -21.68 -4.80 18.09
N TYR A 113 -21.17 -5.22 16.92
CA TYR A 113 -20.74 -4.30 15.86
C TYR A 113 -21.84 -3.29 15.49
N GLN A 114 -23.10 -3.74 15.39
CA GLN A 114 -24.20 -2.87 14.96
C GLN A 114 -24.44 -1.74 15.94
N LEU A 115 -24.46 -2.05 17.25
CA LEU A 115 -24.58 -1.05 18.30
C LEU A 115 -23.36 -0.13 18.34
N ALA A 116 -22.15 -0.69 18.45
CA ALA A 116 -20.94 0.11 18.62
C ALA A 116 -20.71 1.06 17.43
N SER A 117 -20.93 0.58 16.20
CA SER A 117 -20.80 1.40 14.99
C SER A 117 -21.82 2.55 14.97
N ALA A 118 -23.10 2.26 15.27
CA ALA A 118 -24.16 3.27 15.29
C ALA A 118 -23.95 4.33 16.38
N VAL A 119 -23.61 3.90 17.61
CA VAL A 119 -23.37 4.80 18.74
C VAL A 119 -22.17 5.70 18.47
N ASP A 120 -21.08 5.15 17.94
CA ASP A 120 -19.89 5.95 17.68
C ASP A 120 -20.08 6.87 16.47
N ASP A 121 -20.77 6.43 15.40
CA ASP A 121 -21.08 7.31 14.27
C ASP A 121 -21.98 8.49 14.73
N LEU A 122 -22.91 8.26 15.67
CA LEU A 122 -23.71 9.32 16.30
C LEU A 122 -22.86 10.25 17.20
N ASP A 123 -22.12 9.69 18.15
CA ASP A 123 -21.36 10.46 19.15
C ASP A 123 -20.24 11.30 18.53
N PHE A 124 -19.61 10.81 17.45
CA PHE A 124 -18.57 11.54 16.72
C PHE A 124 -19.13 12.45 15.62
N GLU A 125 -20.45 12.58 15.55
CA GLU A 125 -21.16 13.43 14.60
C GLU A 125 -20.76 13.13 13.15
N ILE A 126 -20.60 11.84 12.83
CA ILE A 126 -20.28 11.41 11.48
C ILE A 126 -21.43 11.81 10.57
N THR A 127 -21.10 12.52 9.49
CA THR A 127 -22.06 13.01 8.49
C THR A 127 -22.18 12.05 7.32
N HIS A 128 -21.08 11.39 6.94
CA HIS A 128 -21.02 10.49 5.81
C HIS A 128 -20.24 9.23 6.17
N VAL A 129 -20.80 8.07 5.85
CA VAL A 129 -20.20 6.75 6.03
C VAL A 129 -19.86 6.18 4.67
N ILE A 130 -18.58 6.22 4.31
CA ILE A 130 -18.08 5.71 3.04
C ILE A 130 -17.36 4.36 3.28
N ARG A 131 -17.91 3.26 2.74
CA ARG A 131 -17.37 1.90 2.95
C ARG A 131 -17.74 0.92 1.82
N GLY A 132 -17.20 -0.29 1.88
CA GLY A 132 -17.51 -1.37 0.92
C GLY A 132 -18.98 -1.81 0.93
N SER A 133 -19.45 -2.31 -0.21
CA SER A 133 -20.83 -2.77 -0.45
C SER A 133 -21.23 -4.00 0.36
N ASP A 134 -20.26 -4.74 0.92
CA ASP A 134 -20.48 -5.84 1.85
C ASP A 134 -21.14 -5.40 3.16
N HIS A 135 -21.06 -4.12 3.50
CA HIS A 135 -21.76 -3.55 4.65
C HIS A 135 -23.13 -2.95 4.34
N ARG A 136 -23.61 -3.04 3.09
CA ARG A 136 -24.88 -2.43 2.66
C ARG A 136 -26.08 -2.88 3.49
N ALA A 137 -26.16 -4.17 3.80
CA ALA A 137 -27.24 -4.74 4.60
C ALA A 137 -27.29 -4.21 6.05
N ASN A 138 -26.20 -3.61 6.54
CA ASN A 138 -26.15 -3.05 7.89
C ASN A 138 -26.69 -1.62 7.98
N ALA A 139 -26.78 -0.91 6.86
CA ALA A 139 -27.06 0.53 6.85
C ALA A 139 -28.47 0.86 7.36
N GLU A 140 -29.46 0.07 6.99
CA GLU A 140 -30.85 0.25 7.44
C GLU A 140 -30.95 0.08 8.96
N LEU A 141 -30.42 -1.02 9.49
CA LEU A 141 -30.39 -1.27 10.92
C LEU A 141 -29.62 -0.18 11.69
N GLN A 142 -28.44 0.24 11.20
CA GLN A 142 -27.67 1.30 11.85
C GLN A 142 -28.40 2.65 11.84
N THR A 143 -29.15 2.94 10.76
CA THR A 143 -30.03 4.11 10.66
C THR A 143 -31.13 4.07 11.71
N GLU A 144 -31.80 2.92 11.88
CA GLU A 144 -32.83 2.73 12.90
C GLU A 144 -32.29 2.92 14.31
N LEU A 145 -31.13 2.34 14.61
CA LEU A 145 -30.48 2.48 15.93
C LEU A 145 -30.14 3.94 16.24
N ILE A 146 -29.57 4.68 15.29
CA ILE A 146 -29.24 6.11 15.48
C ILE A 146 -30.53 6.92 15.73
N ARG A 147 -31.61 6.67 14.98
CA ARG A 147 -32.90 7.33 15.19
C ARG A 147 -33.51 7.00 16.55
N ALA A 148 -33.44 5.74 16.97
CA ALA A 148 -33.93 5.31 18.28
C ALA A 148 -33.18 5.99 19.43
N LEU A 149 -31.89 6.27 19.24
CA LEU A 149 -31.06 7.06 20.17
C LEU A 149 -31.34 8.58 20.10
N GLY A 150 -32.26 9.02 19.25
CA GLY A 150 -32.63 10.44 19.08
C GLY A 150 -31.69 11.23 18.15
N GLY A 151 -30.82 10.54 17.41
CA GLY A 151 -29.83 11.15 16.52
C GLY A 151 -30.29 11.30 15.07
N THR A 152 -29.51 12.06 14.29
CA THR A 152 -29.64 12.13 12.83
C THR A 152 -28.64 11.17 12.19
N PRO A 153 -29.09 10.17 11.41
CA PRO A 153 -28.19 9.22 10.74
C PRO A 153 -27.30 9.90 9.68
N PRO A 154 -26.06 9.41 9.49
CA PRO A 154 -25.22 9.85 8.39
C PRO A 154 -25.78 9.41 7.02
N GLU A 155 -25.30 10.04 5.96
CA GLU A 155 -25.45 9.51 4.62
C GLU A 155 -24.53 8.29 4.42
N PHE A 156 -25.09 7.17 4.00
CA PHE A 156 -24.32 5.95 3.75
C PHE A 156 -23.99 5.79 2.26
N VAL A 157 -22.69 5.87 1.94
CA VAL A 157 -22.16 5.67 0.58
C VAL A 157 -21.42 4.34 0.52
N HIS A 158 -21.86 3.47 -0.40
CA HIS A 158 -21.30 2.13 -0.55
C HIS A 158 -20.65 1.95 -1.91
N HIS A 159 -19.34 1.70 -1.93
CA HIS A 159 -18.59 1.42 -3.16
C HIS A 159 -18.49 -0.09 -3.43
N GLY A 160 -18.26 -0.45 -4.68
CA GLY A 160 -17.97 -1.82 -5.11
C GLY A 160 -16.70 -2.37 -4.47
N LEU A 161 -16.63 -3.70 -4.36
CA LEU A 161 -15.50 -4.41 -3.80
C LEU A 161 -14.37 -4.58 -4.81
N LEU A 162 -13.16 -4.75 -4.29
CA LEU A 162 -12.02 -5.21 -5.06
C LEU A 162 -11.99 -6.74 -5.09
N LEU A 163 -12.05 -7.29 -6.30
CA LEU A 163 -12.03 -8.71 -6.57
C LEU A 163 -10.63 -9.17 -7.03
N GLY A 164 -10.29 -10.41 -6.70
CA GLY A 164 -9.13 -11.10 -7.25
C GLY A 164 -9.34 -11.48 -8.72
N ALA A 165 -8.31 -12.08 -9.32
CA ALA A 165 -8.37 -12.57 -10.70
C ALA A 165 -9.41 -13.69 -10.90
N ASP A 166 -9.76 -14.40 -9.84
CA ASP A 166 -10.77 -15.46 -9.82
C ASP A 166 -12.21 -14.94 -9.65
N GLY A 167 -12.39 -13.61 -9.58
CA GLY A 167 -13.69 -12.97 -9.36
C GLY A 167 -14.21 -13.07 -7.92
N THR A 168 -13.42 -13.62 -7.00
CA THR A 168 -13.79 -13.65 -5.58
C THR A 168 -13.22 -12.45 -4.83
N LYS A 169 -13.80 -12.13 -3.66
CA LYS A 169 -13.29 -11.05 -2.80
C LYS A 169 -11.80 -11.28 -2.48
N LEU A 170 -10.99 -10.21 -2.57
CA LEU A 170 -9.57 -10.28 -2.24
C LEU A 170 -9.34 -10.92 -0.86
N SER A 171 -8.35 -11.80 -0.81
CA SER A 171 -7.99 -12.57 0.38
C SER A 171 -6.53 -13.02 0.25
N LYS A 172 -5.95 -13.56 1.32
CA LYS A 172 -4.54 -13.96 1.39
C LYS A 172 -4.08 -14.89 0.26
N ARG A 173 -4.99 -15.69 -0.33
CA ARG A 173 -4.67 -16.65 -1.41
C ARG A 173 -4.34 -16.01 -2.75
N HIS A 174 -4.74 -14.76 -2.98
CA HIS A 174 -4.59 -14.10 -4.28
C HIS A 174 -3.20 -13.47 -4.51
N GLY A 175 -2.36 -13.41 -3.46
CA GLY A 175 -1.12 -12.61 -3.48
C GLY A 175 -1.43 -11.10 -3.52
N ALA A 176 -0.53 -10.26 -3.01
CA ALA A 176 -0.70 -8.80 -3.04
C ALA A 176 -2.05 -8.30 -2.48
N SER A 177 -2.62 -9.02 -1.50
CA SER A 177 -3.98 -8.77 -1.02
C SER A 177 -4.03 -7.73 0.10
N THR A 178 -2.88 -7.47 0.71
CA THR A 178 -2.66 -6.49 1.78
C THR A 178 -1.60 -5.47 1.39
N LEU A 179 -1.58 -4.33 2.08
CA LEU A 179 -0.56 -3.32 1.90
C LEU A 179 0.83 -3.82 2.29
N ALA A 180 0.94 -4.66 3.31
CA ALA A 180 2.20 -5.33 3.68
C ALA A 180 2.74 -6.22 2.54
N ASP A 181 1.88 -6.97 1.84
CA ASP A 181 2.30 -7.80 0.71
C ASP A 181 2.87 -6.94 -0.44
N LEU A 182 2.20 -5.84 -0.76
CA LEU A 182 2.63 -4.89 -1.80
C LEU A 182 3.96 -4.22 -1.45
N ARG A 183 4.09 -3.79 -0.19
CA ARG A 183 5.33 -3.20 0.35
C ARG A 183 6.49 -4.20 0.28
N LYS A 184 6.25 -5.46 0.66
CA LYS A 184 7.25 -6.54 0.56
C LYS A 184 7.65 -6.82 -0.89
N ALA A 185 6.71 -6.70 -1.83
CA ALA A 185 6.98 -6.81 -3.25
C ALA A 185 7.74 -5.61 -3.84
N GLY A 186 8.04 -4.58 -3.04
CA GLY A 186 8.79 -3.40 -3.47
C GLY A 186 7.94 -2.32 -4.14
N ILE A 187 6.62 -2.49 -4.23
CA ILE A 187 5.74 -1.46 -4.79
C ILE A 187 5.76 -0.23 -3.87
N PRO A 188 6.01 0.99 -4.37
CA PRO A 188 5.95 2.22 -3.57
C PRO A 188 4.54 2.52 -3.06
N GLY A 189 4.43 3.16 -1.90
CA GLY A 189 3.14 3.56 -1.34
C GLY A 189 2.42 4.60 -2.21
N GLU A 190 3.20 5.44 -2.90
CA GLU A 190 2.76 6.45 -3.87
C GLU A 190 2.05 5.81 -5.07
N ALA A 191 2.54 4.66 -5.53
CA ALA A 191 1.92 3.91 -6.61
C ALA A 191 0.60 3.26 -6.17
N VAL A 192 0.55 2.74 -4.94
CA VAL A 192 -0.68 2.23 -4.35
C VAL A 192 -1.70 3.35 -4.18
N ARG A 193 -1.28 4.51 -3.67
CA ARG A 193 -2.14 5.69 -3.52
C ARG A 193 -2.71 6.12 -4.86
N ALA A 194 -1.85 6.34 -5.87
CA ALA A 194 -2.28 6.72 -7.22
C ALA A 194 -3.27 5.71 -7.81
N TYR A 195 -3.04 4.42 -7.60
CA TYR A 195 -3.97 3.38 -8.08
C TYR A 195 -5.33 3.49 -7.39
N LEU A 196 -5.37 3.66 -6.06
CA LEU A 196 -6.63 3.80 -5.32
C LEU A 196 -7.37 5.08 -5.68
N ASP A 197 -6.66 6.18 -5.93
CA ASP A 197 -7.23 7.44 -6.41
C ASP A 197 -7.86 7.28 -7.80
N GLU A 198 -7.20 6.55 -8.72
CA GLU A 198 -7.74 6.23 -10.06
C GLU A 198 -9.05 5.43 -10.00
N LEU A 199 -9.17 4.53 -9.03
CA LEU A 199 -10.38 3.74 -8.83
C LEU A 199 -11.55 4.58 -8.28
N GLY A 200 -11.24 5.58 -7.45
CA GLY A 200 -12.23 6.44 -6.80
C GLY A 200 -13.27 5.67 -6.00
N LEU A 201 -14.56 5.94 -6.27
CA LEU A 201 -15.69 5.23 -5.66
C LEU A 201 -16.42 4.40 -6.73
N PRO A 202 -15.96 3.17 -7.01
CA PRO A 202 -16.58 2.36 -8.04
C PRO A 202 -18.03 2.02 -7.66
N LYS A 203 -18.95 2.13 -8.63
CA LYS A 203 -20.38 1.79 -8.43
C LYS A 203 -20.63 0.28 -8.33
N HIS A 204 -19.77 -0.51 -8.94
CA HIS A 204 -19.85 -1.97 -9.01
C HIS A 204 -18.51 -2.57 -8.60
N ASP A 205 -18.51 -3.86 -8.29
CA ASP A 205 -17.28 -4.58 -7.99
C ASP A 205 -16.34 -4.56 -9.20
N ILE A 206 -15.05 -4.45 -8.92
CA ILE A 206 -14.01 -4.31 -9.95
C ILE A 206 -12.86 -5.29 -9.67
N HIS A 207 -12.25 -5.78 -10.73
CA HIS A 207 -11.07 -6.64 -10.61
C HIS A 207 -9.82 -5.81 -10.34
N LEU A 208 -8.95 -6.34 -9.48
CA LEU A 208 -7.64 -5.79 -9.24
C LEU A 208 -6.77 -5.87 -10.51
N ASP A 209 -6.38 -4.72 -11.04
CA ASP A 209 -5.43 -4.62 -12.14
C ASP A 209 -3.99 -4.44 -11.63
N LEU A 210 -3.34 -5.57 -11.35
CA LEU A 210 -1.92 -5.58 -10.95
C LEU A 210 -0.98 -5.03 -12.03
N ALA A 211 -1.37 -5.10 -13.31
CA ALA A 211 -0.55 -4.55 -14.40
C ALA A 211 -0.62 -3.02 -14.40
N ARG A 212 -1.77 -2.42 -14.10
CA ARG A 212 -1.88 -0.98 -13.86
C ARG A 212 -1.06 -0.55 -12.64
N LEU A 213 -1.20 -1.25 -11.52
CA LEU A 213 -0.43 -0.93 -10.30
C LEU A 213 1.09 -0.99 -10.54
N ARG A 214 1.58 -2.00 -11.29
CA ARG A 214 3.00 -2.09 -11.65
C ARG A 214 3.48 -0.96 -12.55
N ARG A 215 2.63 -0.45 -13.45
CA ARG A 215 2.96 0.74 -14.26
C ARG A 215 3.09 1.98 -13.38
N LEU A 216 2.14 2.17 -12.46
CA LEU A 216 2.19 3.26 -11.49
C LEU A 216 3.41 3.16 -10.55
N SER A 217 3.91 1.94 -10.28
CA SER A 217 5.16 1.72 -9.56
C SER A 217 6.36 2.30 -10.31
N VAL A 218 6.46 2.05 -11.62
CA VAL A 218 7.51 2.64 -12.48
C VAL A 218 7.41 4.16 -12.46
N ASP A 219 6.19 4.70 -12.62
CA ASP A 219 5.96 6.15 -12.63
C ASP A 219 6.34 6.79 -11.29
N ALA A 220 6.01 6.14 -10.16
CA ALA A 220 6.39 6.59 -8.83
C ALA A 220 7.91 6.61 -8.64
N LEU A 221 8.63 5.56 -9.05
CA LEU A 221 10.09 5.54 -9.01
C LEU A 221 10.70 6.65 -9.88
N ALA A 222 10.13 6.91 -11.06
CA ALA A 222 10.61 7.95 -11.96
C ALA A 222 10.40 9.36 -11.38
N ALA A 223 9.32 9.57 -10.62
CA ALA A 223 9.00 10.84 -10.00
C ALA A 223 9.81 11.16 -8.73
N MET A 224 10.36 10.15 -8.05
CA MET A 224 11.20 10.34 -6.86
C MET A 224 12.46 11.16 -7.18
N SER A 225 12.87 12.03 -6.25
CA SER A 225 14.18 12.67 -6.32
C SER A 225 15.29 11.62 -6.20
N ASP A 226 16.50 11.96 -6.64
CA ASP A 226 17.63 11.05 -6.53
C ASP A 226 17.92 10.70 -5.07
N GLU A 227 17.86 11.68 -4.17
CA GLU A 227 18.07 11.49 -2.73
C GLU A 227 16.99 10.59 -2.12
N GLU A 228 15.73 10.77 -2.49
CA GLU A 228 14.66 9.92 -1.99
C GLU A 228 14.85 8.47 -2.46
N LEU A 229 15.10 8.26 -3.76
CA LEU A 229 15.27 6.92 -4.31
C LEU A 229 16.48 6.21 -3.68
N ALA A 230 17.60 6.91 -3.53
CA ALA A 230 18.80 6.41 -2.86
C ALA A 230 18.48 5.97 -1.41
N ASN A 231 17.78 6.81 -0.65
CA ASN A 231 17.39 6.51 0.73
C ASN A 231 16.43 5.32 0.84
N ARG A 232 15.44 5.21 -0.07
CA ARG A 232 14.46 4.09 -0.08
C ARG A 232 15.12 2.75 -0.40
N VAL A 233 16.17 2.76 -1.21
CA VAL A 233 16.96 1.59 -1.58
C VAL A 233 18.04 1.29 -0.54
N GLY A 234 18.57 2.31 0.14
CA GLY A 234 19.61 2.20 1.15
C GLY A 234 21.03 2.28 0.58
N VAL A 235 21.24 3.16 -0.40
CA VAL A 235 22.51 3.30 -1.14
C VAL A 235 22.94 4.76 -1.27
N ASP A 236 24.18 5.00 -1.69
CA ASP A 236 24.65 6.34 -2.02
C ASP A 236 23.93 6.91 -3.25
N VAL A 237 23.74 8.23 -3.27
CA VAL A 237 23.08 8.94 -4.37
C VAL A 237 23.81 8.75 -5.71
N SER A 238 25.13 8.49 -5.69
CA SER A 238 25.92 8.22 -6.90
C SER A 238 25.48 6.96 -7.64
N LEU A 239 24.79 6.02 -6.98
CA LEU A 239 24.28 4.80 -7.60
C LEU A 239 22.89 4.97 -8.22
N VAL A 240 22.22 6.10 -8.01
CA VAL A 240 20.86 6.34 -8.53
C VAL A 240 20.71 6.13 -10.04
N PRO A 241 21.67 6.56 -10.91
CA PRO A 241 21.57 6.30 -12.34
C PRO A 241 21.34 4.82 -12.69
N VAL A 242 21.89 3.90 -11.90
CA VAL A 242 21.72 2.43 -12.05
C VAL A 242 20.32 1.99 -11.64
N LEU A 243 19.73 2.64 -10.64
CA LEU A 243 18.40 2.32 -10.13
C LEU A 243 17.30 2.77 -11.09
N ARG A 244 17.57 3.81 -11.89
CA ARG A 244 16.61 4.33 -12.87
C ARG A 244 16.30 3.27 -13.92
N GLY A 245 15.01 3.03 -14.13
CA GLY A 245 14.50 1.96 -15.01
C GLY A 245 14.06 0.68 -14.28
N ALA A 246 14.31 0.58 -12.96
CA ALA A 246 13.70 -0.46 -12.14
C ALA A 246 12.17 -0.29 -12.08
N ARG A 247 11.46 -1.42 -11.99
CA ARG A 247 9.98 -1.45 -11.97
C ARG A 247 9.41 -1.23 -10.57
N ASP A 248 10.19 -1.52 -9.56
CA ASP A 248 9.83 -1.42 -8.15
C ASP A 248 11.11 -1.29 -7.29
N LEU A 249 10.94 -1.00 -6.00
CA LEU A 249 12.05 -0.83 -5.07
C LEU A 249 12.81 -2.14 -4.81
N ALA A 250 12.21 -3.31 -5.06
CA ALA A 250 12.90 -4.59 -4.89
C ALA A 250 13.89 -4.82 -6.02
N GLU A 251 13.49 -4.53 -7.27
CA GLU A 251 14.38 -4.55 -8.43
C GLU A 251 15.45 -3.46 -8.34
N ALA A 252 15.13 -2.27 -7.85
CA ALA A 252 16.13 -1.22 -7.63
C ALA A 252 17.22 -1.68 -6.64
N ARG A 253 16.84 -2.34 -5.53
CA ARG A 253 17.81 -2.96 -4.60
C ARG A 253 18.63 -4.07 -5.24
N ASP A 254 18.01 -4.89 -6.10
CA ASP A 254 18.73 -5.92 -6.85
C ASP A 254 19.78 -5.29 -7.79
N TYR A 255 19.42 -4.22 -8.50
CA TYR A 255 20.31 -3.49 -9.39
C TYR A 255 21.50 -2.89 -8.64
N ALA A 256 21.27 -2.25 -7.49
CA ALA A 256 22.36 -1.77 -6.64
C ALA A 256 23.31 -2.90 -6.24
N ARG A 257 22.76 -4.02 -5.75
CA ARG A 257 23.55 -5.17 -5.30
C ARG A 257 24.48 -5.69 -6.38
N ILE A 258 23.97 -5.91 -7.60
CA ILE A 258 24.80 -6.50 -8.68
C ILE A 258 25.86 -5.53 -9.22
N VAL A 259 25.74 -4.23 -8.95
CA VAL A 259 26.79 -3.26 -9.29
C VAL A 259 27.83 -3.17 -8.18
N VAL A 260 27.42 -3.15 -6.91
CA VAL A 260 28.34 -3.05 -5.77
C VAL A 260 29.08 -4.36 -5.53
N GLU A 261 28.39 -5.50 -5.61
CA GLU A 261 28.91 -6.84 -5.32
C GLU A 261 28.53 -7.82 -6.44
N PRO A 262 29.16 -7.73 -7.62
CA PRO A 262 28.86 -8.63 -8.73
C PRO A 262 29.36 -10.06 -8.45
N GLU A 263 28.64 -11.04 -8.98
CA GLU A 263 29.18 -12.40 -9.11
C GLU A 263 30.27 -12.42 -10.19
N SER A 264 31.39 -13.08 -9.91
CA SER A 264 32.48 -13.21 -10.89
C SER A 264 32.12 -14.28 -11.92
N VAL A 265 32.09 -13.90 -13.20
CA VAL A 265 31.75 -14.78 -14.31
C VAL A 265 32.82 -14.65 -15.40
N GLU A 266 33.39 -15.78 -15.80
CA GLU A 266 34.31 -15.86 -16.95
C GLU A 266 33.49 -15.70 -18.24
N VAL A 267 33.96 -14.86 -19.17
CA VAL A 267 33.25 -14.58 -20.42
C VAL A 267 34.17 -14.71 -21.63
N ASP A 268 33.67 -15.35 -22.69
CA ASP A 268 34.41 -15.51 -23.95
C ASP A 268 34.10 -14.35 -24.90
N ALA A 269 34.68 -13.18 -24.63
CA ALA A 269 34.44 -11.94 -25.40
C ALA A 269 35.69 -11.04 -25.51
N ALA A 270 36.87 -11.64 -25.73
CA ALA A 270 38.16 -10.96 -25.67
C ALA A 270 38.26 -9.68 -26.51
N GLU A 271 37.73 -9.66 -27.74
CA GLU A 271 37.75 -8.49 -28.62
C GLU A 271 36.91 -7.34 -28.05
N THR A 272 35.70 -7.66 -27.57
CA THR A 272 34.77 -6.67 -27.00
C THR A 272 35.34 -6.07 -25.71
N LEU A 273 35.89 -6.92 -24.83
CA LEU A 273 36.49 -6.47 -23.57
C LEU A 273 37.75 -5.63 -23.82
N THR A 274 38.57 -6.00 -24.79
CA THR A 274 39.75 -5.20 -25.17
C THR A 274 39.34 -3.81 -25.64
N ARG A 275 38.39 -3.73 -26.58
CA ARG A 275 37.89 -2.45 -27.08
C ARG A 275 37.22 -1.62 -25.97
N PHE A 276 36.47 -2.25 -25.08
CA PHE A 276 35.88 -1.57 -23.93
C PHE A 276 36.95 -0.93 -23.04
N ARG A 277 38.03 -1.65 -22.70
CA ARG A 277 39.13 -1.12 -21.90
C ARG A 277 39.81 0.07 -22.57
N GLU A 278 40.08 0.01 -23.87
CA GLU A 278 40.65 1.15 -24.63
C GLU A 278 39.78 2.41 -24.50
N LEU A 279 38.45 2.24 -24.60
CA LEU A 279 37.50 3.35 -24.50
C LEU A 279 37.42 3.93 -23.09
N VAL A 280 37.42 3.07 -22.06
CA VAL A 280 37.48 3.49 -20.66
C VAL A 280 38.79 4.21 -20.37
N GLU A 281 39.92 3.74 -20.93
CA GLU A 281 41.23 4.37 -20.73
C GLU A 281 41.35 5.73 -21.40
N ALA A 282 40.67 5.90 -22.54
CA ALA A 282 40.54 7.14 -23.29
C ALA A 282 39.51 8.12 -22.70
N ASP A 283 38.92 7.81 -21.54
CA ASP A 283 37.95 8.65 -20.83
C ASP A 283 36.70 8.98 -21.68
N VAL A 284 36.26 8.01 -22.50
CA VAL A 284 35.07 8.16 -23.33
C VAL A 284 33.81 8.11 -22.46
N GLU A 285 32.85 8.99 -22.74
CA GLU A 285 31.59 9.06 -22.00
C GLU A 285 30.82 7.72 -22.06
N PRO A 286 30.21 7.24 -20.95
CA PRO A 286 29.59 5.91 -20.87
C PRO A 286 28.60 5.55 -21.98
N ARG A 287 27.71 6.45 -22.40
CA ARG A 287 26.76 6.18 -23.50
C ARG A 287 27.49 6.09 -24.84
N ALA A 288 28.52 6.90 -25.05
CA ALA A 288 29.38 6.80 -26.23
C ALA A 288 30.12 5.46 -26.28
N ILE A 289 30.61 4.93 -25.15
CA ILE A 289 31.22 3.58 -25.08
C ILE A 289 30.25 2.51 -25.60
N VAL A 290 29.03 2.47 -25.04
CA VAL A 290 28.03 1.47 -25.45
C VAL A 290 27.68 1.61 -26.94
N ARG A 291 27.57 2.84 -27.45
CA ARG A 291 27.29 3.10 -28.86
C ARG A 291 28.42 2.63 -29.78
N GLU A 292 29.68 2.88 -29.42
CA GLU A 292 30.84 2.44 -30.21
C GLU A 292 30.96 0.92 -30.27
N LEU A 293 30.85 0.25 -29.11
CA LEU A 293 30.87 -1.21 -29.06
C LEU A 293 29.75 -1.82 -29.89
N LYS A 294 28.55 -1.22 -29.85
CA LYS A 294 27.43 -1.66 -30.70
C LYS A 294 27.71 -1.47 -32.19
N ALA A 295 28.35 -0.37 -32.57
CA ALA A 295 28.65 -0.06 -33.98
C ALA A 295 29.63 -1.05 -34.62
N VAL A 296 30.53 -1.63 -33.83
CA VAL A 296 31.50 -2.66 -34.28
C VAL A 296 31.00 -4.09 -34.08
N GLY A 297 29.74 -4.28 -33.67
CA GLY A 297 29.16 -5.61 -33.46
C GLY A 297 29.62 -6.31 -32.17
N GLY A 298 30.08 -5.54 -31.17
CA GLY A 298 30.57 -6.08 -29.91
C GLY A 298 29.50 -6.81 -29.09
N ASP A 299 29.95 -7.78 -28.29
CA ASP A 299 29.10 -8.61 -27.43
C ASP A 299 28.77 -7.89 -26.10
N LEU A 300 27.76 -7.03 -26.16
CA LEU A 300 27.27 -6.28 -24.99
C LEU A 300 26.69 -7.20 -23.89
N LYS A 301 26.27 -8.42 -24.23
CA LYS A 301 25.76 -9.38 -23.25
C LYS A 301 26.90 -9.90 -22.39
N SER A 302 28.02 -10.26 -23.02
CA SER A 302 29.23 -10.70 -22.32
C SER A 302 29.89 -9.56 -21.54
N LEU A 303 29.92 -8.33 -22.08
CA LEU A 303 30.37 -7.16 -21.31
C LEU A 303 29.52 -6.95 -20.04
N ARG A 304 28.20 -7.08 -20.15
CA ARG A 304 27.32 -6.99 -18.98
C ARG A 304 27.60 -8.09 -17.97
N LEU A 305 27.78 -9.33 -18.42
CA LEU A 305 28.14 -10.45 -17.56
C LEU A 305 29.45 -10.17 -16.81
N ALA A 306 30.47 -9.67 -17.49
CA ALA A 306 31.74 -9.28 -16.86
C ALA A 306 31.54 -8.19 -15.79
N LEU A 307 30.73 -7.17 -16.08
CA LEU A 307 30.55 -6.03 -15.17
C LEU A 307 29.59 -6.29 -14.01
N THR A 308 28.62 -7.19 -14.16
CA THR A 308 27.50 -7.34 -13.20
C THR A 308 27.25 -8.78 -12.74
N GLY A 309 27.90 -9.76 -13.35
CA GLY A 309 27.65 -11.18 -13.11
C GLY A 309 26.32 -11.70 -13.66
N ARG A 310 25.53 -10.88 -14.38
CA ARG A 310 24.19 -11.26 -14.86
C ARG A 310 23.95 -10.89 -16.31
N GLU A 311 23.11 -11.68 -17.00
CA GLU A 311 22.72 -11.40 -18.38
C GLU A 311 21.72 -10.23 -18.51
N ARG A 312 21.03 -9.88 -17.42
CA ARG A 312 19.98 -8.85 -17.38
C ARG A 312 20.18 -7.97 -16.15
N GLY A 313 19.73 -6.73 -16.24
CA GLY A 313 19.80 -5.77 -15.15
C GLY A 313 19.69 -4.33 -15.66
N PRO A 314 20.30 -3.36 -14.95
CA PRO A 314 20.20 -1.94 -15.24
C PRO A 314 20.80 -1.58 -16.60
N GLU A 315 20.55 -0.37 -17.09
CA GLU A 315 21.13 0.09 -18.35
C GLU A 315 22.68 0.06 -18.29
N LEU A 316 23.34 -0.38 -19.37
CA LEU A 316 24.78 -0.67 -19.34
C LEU A 316 25.62 0.59 -19.20
N ALA A 317 25.26 1.69 -19.87
CA ALA A 317 25.94 2.97 -19.69
C ALA A 317 25.78 3.50 -18.26
N ALA A 318 24.63 3.29 -17.60
CA ALA A 318 24.46 3.61 -16.19
C ALA A 318 25.39 2.80 -15.27
N VAL A 319 25.58 1.50 -15.54
CA VAL A 319 26.56 0.67 -14.81
C VAL A 319 27.98 1.21 -15.00
N ILE A 320 28.35 1.55 -16.24
CA ILE A 320 29.67 2.10 -16.55
C ILE A 320 29.88 3.44 -15.84
N ALA A 321 28.88 4.33 -15.83
CA ALA A 321 28.95 5.62 -15.17
C ALA A 321 29.09 5.54 -13.64
N ALA A 322 28.51 4.49 -13.03
CA ALA A 322 28.44 4.34 -11.58
C ALA A 322 29.69 3.70 -10.96
N LEU A 323 30.53 3.03 -11.76
CA LEU A 323 31.69 2.31 -11.29
C LEU A 323 32.98 3.13 -11.46
N PRO A 324 33.90 3.09 -10.49
CA PRO A 324 35.23 3.66 -10.67
C PRO A 324 35.97 3.01 -11.85
N ARG A 325 36.81 3.80 -12.53
CA ARG A 325 37.62 3.33 -13.67
C ARG A 325 38.38 2.03 -13.37
N ASP A 326 39.06 1.96 -12.23
CA ASP A 326 39.87 0.79 -11.87
C ASP A 326 39.01 -0.47 -11.70
N GLU A 327 37.77 -0.31 -11.21
CA GLU A 327 36.82 -1.41 -11.04
C GLU A 327 36.31 -1.91 -12.40
N LEU A 328 36.02 -1.00 -13.34
CA LEU A 328 35.65 -1.37 -14.72
C LEU A 328 36.75 -2.17 -15.40
N LEU A 329 38.01 -1.76 -15.24
CA LEU A 329 39.16 -2.46 -15.81
C LEU A 329 39.36 -3.82 -15.12
N ALA A 330 39.28 -3.88 -13.79
CA ALA A 330 39.47 -5.12 -13.03
C ALA A 330 38.41 -6.19 -13.36
N ARG A 331 37.15 -5.79 -13.58
CA ARG A 331 36.06 -6.71 -13.94
C ARG A 331 36.16 -7.26 -15.35
N THR A 332 36.96 -6.66 -16.23
CA THR A 332 37.05 -7.03 -17.65
C THR A 332 38.35 -7.77 -18.01
N VAL A 333 39.10 -8.21 -16.99
CA VAL A 333 40.31 -9.07 -17.15
C VAL A 333 39.99 -10.55 -16.93
N ARG A 334 38.82 -10.85 -16.35
CA ARG A 334 38.33 -12.19 -16.05
C ARG A 334 37.53 -12.78 -17.21
#